data_AF-A0A2R6DHK0-F1
#
_entry.id   AF-A0A2R6DHK0-F1
#
_cell.length_a   1.000
_cell.length_b   1.000
_cell.length_c   1.000
_cell.angle_alpha   90.00
_cell.angle_beta   90.00
_cell.angle_gamma   90.00
#
_symmetry.space_group_name_H-M   'P 1'
#
loop_
_entity.id
_entity.type
_entity.pdbx_description
1 polymer ?
#
loop_
_entity_poly.entity_id
_entity_poly.type
_entity_poly.pdbx_seq_one_letter_code
_entity_poly.pdbx_strand_id
1 'polypeptide(L)'
;MTAVGVLDGIKYGFVLLGYFVAVFVVGAVLIGIGGAVGAGGTGGNDVVFAVVGGLLALVGGLVVLAGSFGVLYKIIADGARRGVESANEAVPDPSPDDTTSPDRQ
;
A
#
# COMPACT_ATOMS: atom_id res chain seq x y z
N MET A 1 -9.89 4.80 -25.54
CA MET A 1 -9.72 3.78 -24.48
C MET A 1 -8.39 3.08 -24.66
N THR A 2 -7.32 3.64 -24.10
CA THR A 2 -6.02 3.00 -24.07
C THR A 2 -6.07 1.93 -22.98
N ALA A 3 -6.24 0.66 -23.38
CA ALA A 3 -6.26 -0.44 -22.44
C ALA A 3 -4.96 -0.42 -21.62
N VAL A 4 -5.10 -0.34 -20.30
CA VAL A 4 -3.95 -0.43 -19.39
C VAL A 4 -3.26 -1.77 -19.69
N GLY A 5 -1.98 -1.73 -20.03
CA GLY A 5 -1.25 -2.94 -20.39
C GLY A 5 -1.29 -3.93 -19.23
N VAL A 6 -1.66 -5.18 -19.49
CA VAL A 6 -1.65 -6.27 -18.48
C VAL A 6 -0.30 -6.34 -17.75
N LEU A 7 0.78 -6.03 -18.48
CA LEU A 7 2.13 -5.97 -17.95
C LEU A 7 2.32 -4.93 -16.83
N ASP A 8 1.65 -3.77 -16.92
CA ASP A 8 1.72 -2.73 -15.90
C ASP A 8 0.93 -3.12 -14.65
N GLY A 9 -0.20 -3.83 -14.81
CA GLY A 9 -0.93 -4.42 -13.70
C GLY A 9 -0.09 -5.47 -12.94
N ILE A 10 0.62 -6.34 -13.66
CA ILE A 10 1.51 -7.35 -13.07
C ILE A 10 2.67 -6.68 -12.33
N LYS A 11 3.34 -5.70 -12.94
CA LYS A 11 4.44 -4.96 -12.29
C LYS A 11 3.97 -4.26 -11.01
N TYR A 12 2.81 -3.60 -11.07
CA TYR A 12 2.21 -2.96 -9.90
C TYR A 12 1.91 -3.97 -8.79
N GLY A 13 1.33 -5.12 -9.14
CA GLY A 13 1.06 -6.21 -8.20
C GLY A 13 2.33 -6.74 -7.52
N PHE A 14 3.42 -6.92 -8.26
CA PHE A 14 4.71 -7.36 -7.71
C PHE A 14 5.34 -6.34 -6.77
N VAL A 15 5.27 -5.04 -7.10
CA VAL A 15 5.75 -3.98 -6.21
C VAL A 15 4.96 -3.97 -4.90
N LEU A 16 3.64 -4.12 -5.01
CA LEU A 16 2.77 -4.14 -3.84
C LEU A 16 2.98 -5.40 -2.98
N LEU A 17 3.17 -6.55 -3.61
CA LEU A 17 3.55 -7.80 -2.95
C LEU A 17 4.88 -7.66 -2.23
N GLY A 18 5.90 -7.08 -2.87
CA GLY A 18 7.20 -6.82 -2.27
C GLY A 18 7.10 -5.93 -1.02
N TYR A 19 6.28 -4.88 -1.09
CA TYR A 19 5.99 -4.05 0.07
C TYR A 19 5.29 -4.83 1.19
N PHE A 20 4.28 -5.62 0.85
CA PHE A 20 3.56 -6.45 1.82
C PHE A 20 4.48 -7.46 2.52
N VAL A 21 5.35 -8.13 1.74
CA VAL A 21 6.37 -9.04 2.27
C VAL A 21 7.33 -8.29 3.19
N ALA A 22 7.80 -7.10 2.81
CA ALA A 22 8.70 -6.31 3.66
C ALA A 22 8.06 -5.96 5.01
N VAL A 23 6.79 -5.52 5.01
CA VAL A 23 6.01 -5.26 6.24
C VAL A 23 5.93 -6.51 7.11
N PHE A 24 5.60 -7.66 6.52
CA PHE A 24 5.49 -8.93 7.23
C PHE A 24 6.82 -9.38 7.82
N VAL A 25 7.91 -9.26 7.07
CA VAL A 25 9.26 -9.63 7.54
C VAL A 25 9.67 -8.74 8.70
N VAL A 26 9.51 -7.42 8.60
CA VAL A 26 9.83 -6.48 9.69
C VAL A 26 8.99 -6.78 10.93
N GLY A 27 7.68 -6.97 10.76
CA GLY A 27 6.78 -7.31 11.85
C GLY A 27 7.13 -8.65 12.50
N ALA A 28 7.41 -9.68 11.72
CA ALA A 28 7.80 -11.00 12.21
C ALA A 28 9.13 -10.97 12.96
N VAL A 29 10.10 -10.18 12.50
CA VAL A 29 11.38 -9.98 13.20
C VAL A 29 11.14 -9.33 14.56
N LEU A 30 10.33 -8.27 14.63
CA LEU A 30 10.00 -7.60 15.89
C LEU A 30 9.26 -8.54 16.86
N ILE A 31 8.31 -9.31 16.37
CA ILE A 31 7.60 -10.33 17.16
C ILE A 31 8.56 -11.41 17.65
N GLY A 32 9.44 -11.92 16.78
CA GLY A 32 10.43 -12.93 17.11
C GLY A 32 11.42 -12.45 18.18
N ILE A 33 11.94 -11.23 18.04
CA ILE A 33 12.80 -10.59 19.04
C ILE A 33 12.04 -10.40 20.36
N GLY A 34 10.81 -9.88 20.31
CA GLY A 34 9.98 -9.69 21.49
C GLY A 34 9.72 -11.01 22.22
N GLY A 35 9.42 -12.09 21.50
CA GLY A 35 9.28 -13.43 22.06
C GLY A 35 10.56 -13.96 22.69
N ALA A 36 11.71 -13.80 22.02
CA ALA A 36 13.00 -14.24 22.53
C ALA A 36 13.43 -13.48 23.79
N VAL A 37 13.21 -12.16 23.83
CA VAL A 37 13.47 -11.31 25.00
C VAL A 37 12.52 -11.68 26.15
N GLY A 38 11.23 -11.82 25.85
CA GLY A 38 10.21 -12.14 26.84
C GLY A 38 10.36 -13.52 27.48
N ALA A 39 10.94 -14.48 26.76
CA ALA A 39 11.24 -15.82 27.26
C ALA A 39 12.45 -15.88 28.21
N GLY A 40 13.04 -14.74 28.59
CA GLY A 40 14.08 -14.67 29.62
C GLY A 40 15.50 -14.85 29.09
N GLY A 41 15.84 -14.15 28.01
CA GLY A 41 17.17 -14.16 27.39
C GLY A 41 18.31 -14.32 28.41
N THR A 42 18.91 -15.51 28.44
CA THR A 42 20.11 -15.93 29.21
C THR A 42 20.08 -15.89 30.74
N GLY A 43 18.99 -15.52 31.42
CA GLY A 43 19.05 -15.36 32.88
C GLY A 43 17.73 -15.21 33.63
N GLY A 44 16.83 -16.19 33.53
CA GLY A 44 15.68 -16.32 34.43
C GLY A 44 14.47 -15.45 34.09
N ASN A 45 13.29 -15.90 34.54
CA ASN A 45 11.98 -15.33 34.27
C ASN A 45 11.76 -14.02 35.06
N ASP A 46 12.41 -12.93 34.62
CA ASP A 46 12.20 -11.60 35.17
C ASP A 46 10.97 -10.95 34.52
N VAL A 47 10.05 -10.45 35.34
CA VAL A 47 8.81 -9.78 34.88
C VAL A 47 9.15 -8.60 33.97
N VAL A 48 10.29 -7.93 34.21
CA VAL A 48 10.75 -6.82 33.39
C VAL A 48 11.02 -7.26 31.94
N PHE A 49 11.71 -8.38 31.74
CA PHE A 49 11.98 -8.90 30.39
C PHE A 49 10.72 -9.39 29.70
N ALA A 50 9.79 -9.99 30.44
CA ALA A 50 8.49 -10.38 29.90
C ALA A 50 7.69 -9.17 29.38
N VAL A 51 7.67 -8.06 30.12
CA VAL A 51 6.99 -6.83 29.72
C VAL A 51 7.68 -6.19 28.50
N VAL A 52 9.01 -6.08 28.52
CA VAL A 52 9.78 -5.51 27.40
C VAL A 52 9.60 -6.35 26.12
N GLY A 53 9.69 -7.67 26.24
CA GLY A 53 9.45 -8.60 25.14
C GLY A 53 8.03 -8.52 24.60
N GLY A 54 7.04 -8.41 25.50
CA GLY A 54 5.64 -8.21 25.14
C GLY A 54 5.40 -6.90 24.39
N LEU A 55 6.01 -5.80 24.81
CA LEU A 55 5.92 -4.51 24.11
C LEU A 55 6.56 -4.58 22.71
N LEU A 56 7.73 -5.21 22.59
CA LEU A 56 8.38 -5.43 21.29
C LEU A 56 7.50 -6.26 20.34
N ALA A 57 6.90 -7.33 20.85
CA ALA A 57 6.00 -8.15 20.07
C ALA A 57 4.71 -7.41 19.67
N LEU A 58 4.17 -6.59 20.57
CA LEU A 58 3.02 -5.73 20.30
C LEU A 58 3.33 -4.71 19.20
N VAL A 59 4.50 -4.05 19.25
CA VAL A 59 4.95 -3.14 18.20
C VAL A 59 5.05 -3.88 16.86
N GLY A 60 5.64 -5.08 16.84
CA GLY A 60 5.70 -5.90 15.64
C GLY A 60 4.31 -6.24 15.07
N GLY A 61 3.36 -6.61 15.93
CA GLY A 61 1.97 -6.83 15.55
C GLY A 61 1.28 -5.58 14.98
N LEU A 62 1.51 -4.42 15.60
CA LEU A 62 0.99 -3.14 15.11
C LEU A 62 1.59 -2.76 13.76
N VAL A 63 2.87 -3.04 13.50
CA VAL A 63 3.49 -2.82 12.19
C VAL A 63 2.82 -3.67 11.11
N VAL A 64 2.55 -4.95 11.38
CA VAL A 64 1.84 -5.82 10.43
C VAL A 64 0.43 -5.31 10.17
N LEU A 65 -0.30 -4.94 11.23
CA LEU A 65 -1.67 -4.44 11.13
C LEU A 65 -1.72 -3.13 10.32
N ALA A 66 -0.94 -2.14 10.73
CA ALA A 66 -0.87 -0.84 10.07
C ALA A 66 -0.38 -0.95 8.62
N GLY A 67 0.62 -1.78 8.36
CA GLY A 67 1.10 -2.02 7.01
C GLY A 67 0.06 -2.71 6.12
N SER A 68 -0.72 -3.65 6.66
CA SER A 68 -1.82 -4.30 5.92
C SER A 68 -2.91 -3.32 5.53
N PHE A 69 -3.36 -2.47 6.47
CA PHE A 69 -4.31 -1.40 6.17
C PHE A 69 -3.74 -0.34 5.22
N GLY A 70 -2.45 -0.02 5.33
CA GLY A 70 -1.75 0.89 4.42
C GLY A 70 -1.72 0.38 2.98
N VAL A 71 -1.46 -0.92 2.78
CA VAL A 71 -1.56 -1.56 1.46
C VAL A 71 -2.98 -1.47 0.92
N LEU A 72 -3.99 -1.83 1.73
CA LEU A 72 -5.38 -1.80 1.31
C LEU A 72 -5.82 -0.38 0.91
N TYR A 73 -5.47 0.62 1.72
CA TYR A 73 -5.71 2.02 1.42
C TYR A 73 -5.06 2.43 0.11
N LYS A 74 -3.80 2.06 -0.11
CA LYS A 74 -3.07 2.40 -1.34
C LYS A 74 -3.71 1.81 -2.58
N ILE A 75 -4.17 0.55 -2.52
CA ILE A 75 -4.91 -0.08 -3.64
C ILE A 75 -6.15 0.74 -4.00
N ILE A 76 -6.93 1.13 -2.99
CA ILE A 76 -8.18 1.88 -3.19
C ILE A 76 -7.87 3.27 -3.75
N ALA A 77 -6.89 3.98 -3.20
CA ALA A 77 -6.50 5.31 -3.63
C ALA A 77 -5.99 5.31 -5.08
N ASP A 78 -5.10 4.37 -5.43
CA ASP A 78 -4.56 4.26 -6.78
C ASP A 78 -5.64 3.81 -7.79
N GLY A 79 -6.60 2.98 -7.36
CA GLY A 79 -7.76 2.60 -8.17
C GLY A 79 -8.68 3.80 -8.45
N ALA A 80 -9.04 4.56 -7.42
CA ALA A 80 -9.87 5.75 -7.56
C ALA A 80 -9.23 6.80 -8.47
N ARG A 81 -7.92 7.05 -8.30
CA ARG A 81 -7.18 8.00 -9.11
C ARG A 81 -7.18 7.63 -10.60
N ARG A 82 -6.86 6.38 -10.93
CA ARG A 82 -6.90 5.89 -12.32
C ARG A 82 -8.30 5.96 -12.92
N GLY A 83 -9.33 5.74 -12.10
CA GLY A 83 -10.73 5.89 -12.50
C GLY A 83 -11.07 7.33 -12.92
N VAL A 84 -10.66 8.32 -12.12
CA VAL A 84 -10.89 9.75 -12.43
C VAL A 84 -10.11 10.19 -13.67
N GLU A 85 -8.84 9.78 -13.79
CA GLU A 85 -8.00 10.09 -14.96
C GLU A 85 -8.63 9.54 -16.25
N SER A 86 -9.13 8.30 -16.21
CA SER A 86 -9.81 7.66 -17.35
C SER A 86 -11.12 8.38 -17.75
N ALA A 87 -11.84 8.96 -16.79
CA ALA A 87 -13.08 9.68 -17.06
C ALA A 87 -12.82 11.06 -17.69
N ASN A 88 -11.76 11.76 -17.27
CA ASN A 88 -11.39 13.07 -17.82
C ASN A 88 -10.84 12.98 -19.25
N GLU A 89 -10.09 11.93 -19.59
CA GLU A 89 -9.61 11.69 -20.97
C GLU A 89 -10.74 11.37 -21.96
N ALA A 90 -11.91 10.95 -21.47
CA ALA A 90 -13.06 10.61 -22.30
C ALA A 90 -13.88 11.84 -22.76
N VAL A 91 -13.52 13.06 -22.32
CA VAL A 91 -14.13 14.31 -22.79
C VAL A 91 -13.25 14.88 -23.91
N PRO A 92 -13.68 14.78 -25.19
CA PRO A 92 -12.97 15.43 -26.27
C PRO A 92 -13.02 16.94 -26.06
N ASP A 93 -11.86 17.59 -26.18
CA ASP A 93 -11.77 19.05 -26.31
C ASP A 93 -12.66 19.49 -27.48
N PRO A 94 -13.65 20.38 -27.31
CA PRO A 94 -14.33 20.96 -28.45
C PRO A 94 -13.29 21.75 -29.25
N SER A 95 -12.78 21.14 -30.34
CA SER A 95 -11.92 21.83 -31.30
C SER A 95 -12.51 23.21 -31.61
N PRO A 96 -11.72 24.30 -31.56
CA PRO A 96 -12.21 25.65 -31.85
C PRO A 96 -12.69 25.87 -33.30
N ASP A 97 -12.57 24.87 -34.17
CA ASP A 97 -12.78 24.98 -35.61
C ASP A 97 -14.26 24.93 -36.07
N ASP A 98 -15.23 24.75 -35.17
CA ASP A 98 -16.65 24.69 -35.56
C ASP A 98 -17.36 26.08 -35.53
N THR A 99 -16.60 27.18 -35.63
CA THR A 99 -17.15 28.57 -35.64
C THR A 99 -16.82 29.42 -36.87
N THR A 100 -16.26 28.85 -37.94
CA THR A 100 -16.15 29.51 -39.26
C THR A 100 -16.95 28.69 -40.27
N SER A 101 -18.07 29.10 -40.89
CA SER A 101 -18.51 30.40 -41.37
C SER A 101 -20.04 30.34 -41.54
N PRO A 102 -20.84 31.34 -41.08
CA PRO A 102 -22.15 31.56 -41.64
C PRO A 102 -21.94 32.20 -43.02
N ASP A 103 -21.91 31.37 -44.07
CA ASP A 103 -21.91 31.89 -45.43
C ASP A 103 -23.24 32.62 -45.68
N ARG A 104 -23.04 33.90 -45.98
CA ARG A 104 -24.00 34.94 -46.29
C ARG A 104 -24.70 34.66 -47.61
N GLN A 105 -25.99 35.06 -47.63
CA GLN A 105 -26.77 35.61 -48.75
C GLN A 105 -27.08 34.68 -49.94
#